data_AF-A0A8B9SWC7-F1
#
_entry.id   AF-A0A8B9SWC7-F1
#
_cell.length_a   1.000
_cell.length_b   1.000
_cell.length_c   1.000
_cell.angle_alpha   90.00
_cell.angle_beta   90.00
_cell.angle_gamma   90.00
#
_symmetry.space_group_name_H-M   'P 1'
#
loop_
_entity.id
_entity.type
_entity.pdbx_description
1 polymer ?
#
loop_
_entity_poly.entity_id
_entity_poly.type
_entity_poly.pdbx_seq_one_letter_code
_entity_poly.pdbx_strand_id
1 'polypeptide(L)'
;VDTGFNAFFLFYFGLRFVAADDKLRFWLELNSLVDFFTIPPVFVSYYIDRNWLGLRFLRALRLLELPRILQFLRVTKNNKTTLNFSLFSFLCPGQIENNGDPWVQPPNSQSITYLKCMYLVMVTMSTVGYGDIVVQTALGRTFIIFFIIGGLVLFANIIPEVVEIVESHKSYKSSYEVVSGKNYVVVCGNITLESVTTFLQDFLLQDTGKVCTEILFLGESLPSLELEAVFKCYSAYTTFFYGSALKSGDLKRVGMESANACLILADVCSPQPYTEDTCNIMRVLSIKNHYPNTRVILQIIQSRNKVHLPNIPNWDCRRGDNIICLAELKLGFIAQSCLVPGLSTLLTSLFIGKENTEVCPLQTVITLSMFSQYSTILINPSSGIKLHRNTMGFFIAHSLAEVKKAQFYCKACHSDVQDPEQIKKCHCKRRVHSRHFSGNCFLCCRVLDVQGKENSRVILDPTGRFHWCDAVPLQEALLSCNDQAALNLQDHILVCVFGDANSPLIGLQDFVMPLRASNFTYHELKDIVFLGSLEYLQREWKFIQNFPKLWLFSGSALCCADLRAVNVRDCSACAILSSNTTASSNPSLVDTESILATLNIRSMQDKPSSASLGKCVSLCL
;
A
#
# COMPACT_ATOMS: atom_id res chain seq x y z
N VAL A 1 56.76 4.03 -31.43
CA VAL A 1 55.61 3.92 -30.50
C VAL A 1 54.72 2.73 -30.83
N ASP A 2 54.16 2.61 -32.04
CA ASP A 2 53.30 1.47 -32.41
C ASP A 2 53.99 0.11 -32.22
N THR A 3 55.25 -0.04 -32.65
CA THR A 3 56.06 -1.24 -32.41
C THR A 3 56.21 -1.57 -30.92
N GLY A 4 56.33 -0.55 -30.05
CA GLY A 4 56.42 -0.73 -28.61
C GLY A 4 55.13 -1.28 -27.98
N PHE A 5 53.97 -0.77 -28.40
CA PHE A 5 52.69 -1.33 -27.98
C PHE A 5 52.50 -2.77 -28.46
N ASN A 6 52.85 -3.07 -29.72
CA ASN A 6 52.72 -4.43 -30.25
C ASN A 6 53.71 -5.41 -29.62
N ALA A 7 54.91 -4.97 -29.21
CA ALA A 7 55.81 -5.77 -28.40
C ALA A 7 55.21 -6.11 -27.02
N PHE A 8 54.55 -5.15 -26.37
CA PHE A 8 53.81 -5.40 -25.13
C PHE A 8 52.64 -6.38 -25.34
N PHE A 9 51.84 -6.20 -26.39
CA PHE A 9 50.74 -7.13 -26.71
C PHE A 9 51.24 -8.52 -27.08
N LEU A 10 52.40 -8.65 -27.75
CA LEU A 10 53.02 -9.94 -28.03
C LEU A 10 53.43 -10.65 -26.74
N PHE A 11 54.02 -9.92 -25.79
CA PHE A 11 54.34 -10.45 -24.46
C PHE A 11 53.07 -10.88 -23.70
N TYR A 12 52.03 -10.05 -23.70
CA TYR A 12 50.74 -10.38 -23.08
C TYR A 12 50.07 -11.60 -23.73
N PHE A 13 50.09 -11.70 -25.05
CA PHE A 13 49.62 -12.88 -25.80
C PHE A 13 50.38 -14.14 -25.36
N GLY A 14 51.71 -14.06 -25.22
CA GLY A 14 52.55 -15.16 -24.72
C GLY A 14 52.17 -15.60 -23.31
N LEU A 15 51.94 -14.65 -22.39
CA LEU A 15 51.48 -14.97 -21.03
C LEU A 15 50.11 -15.67 -21.02
N ARG A 16 49.15 -15.17 -21.81
CA ARG A 16 47.83 -15.81 -21.94
C ARG A 16 47.91 -17.20 -22.55
N PHE A 17 48.77 -17.38 -23.57
CA PHE A 17 49.00 -18.69 -24.18
C PHE A 17 49.55 -19.69 -23.17
N VAL A 18 50.51 -19.30 -22.32
CA VAL A 18 51.04 -20.16 -21.26
C VAL A 18 49.97 -20.49 -20.23
N ALA A 19 49.18 -19.51 -19.81
CA ALA A 19 48.13 -19.66 -18.80
C ALA A 19 46.89 -20.44 -19.26
N ALA A 20 46.66 -20.61 -20.57
CA ALA A 20 45.50 -21.34 -21.09
C ALA A 20 45.63 -22.86 -20.89
N ASP A 21 44.60 -23.50 -20.36
CA ASP A 21 44.56 -24.97 -20.16
C ASP A 21 44.51 -25.73 -21.49
N ASP A 22 43.72 -25.23 -22.46
CA ASP A 22 43.58 -25.79 -23.80
C ASP A 22 44.21 -24.86 -24.84
N LYS A 23 45.31 -25.30 -25.44
CA LYS A 23 46.07 -24.51 -26.42
C LYS A 23 45.32 -24.35 -27.74
N LEU A 24 44.55 -25.35 -28.18
CA LEU A 24 43.82 -25.28 -29.45
C LEU A 24 42.63 -24.33 -29.35
N ARG A 25 41.90 -24.41 -28.24
CA ARG A 25 40.78 -23.49 -27.98
C ARG A 25 41.27 -22.04 -27.86
N PHE A 26 42.43 -21.81 -27.24
CA PHE A 26 43.01 -20.47 -27.12
C PHE A 26 43.25 -19.80 -28.47
N TRP A 27 43.73 -20.53 -29.49
CA TRP A 27 43.94 -19.97 -30.83
C TRP A 27 42.64 -19.57 -31.54
N LEU A 28 41.52 -20.20 -31.20
CA LEU A 28 40.19 -19.91 -31.74
C LEU A 28 39.45 -18.80 -30.96
N GLU A 29 40.00 -18.32 -29.84
CA GLU A 29 39.41 -17.20 -29.11
C GLU A 29 39.52 -15.91 -29.92
N LEU A 30 38.43 -15.11 -29.95
CA LEU A 30 38.36 -13.85 -30.69
C LEU A 30 39.55 -12.91 -30.38
N ASN A 31 39.97 -12.84 -29.11
CA ASN A 31 41.06 -11.98 -28.67
C ASN A 31 42.42 -12.42 -29.21
N SER A 32 42.64 -13.74 -29.27
CA SER A 32 43.83 -14.34 -29.86
C SER A 32 43.88 -14.11 -31.37
N LEU A 33 42.73 -14.22 -32.05
CA LEU A 33 42.60 -13.91 -33.48
C LEU A 33 42.92 -12.44 -33.76
N VAL A 34 42.42 -11.51 -32.95
CA VAL A 34 42.73 -10.07 -33.09
C VAL A 34 44.22 -9.83 -32.94
N ASP A 35 44.88 -10.44 -31.96
CA ASP A 35 46.32 -10.31 -31.76
C ASP A 35 47.11 -10.92 -32.93
N PHE A 36 46.69 -12.09 -33.42
CA PHE A 36 47.31 -12.76 -34.57
C PHE A 36 47.25 -11.92 -35.86
N PHE A 37 46.13 -11.23 -36.14
CA PHE A 37 46.01 -10.40 -37.35
C PHE A 37 46.61 -9.00 -37.21
N THR A 38 46.82 -8.49 -35.99
CA THR A 38 47.26 -7.11 -35.78
C THR A 38 48.74 -6.96 -35.42
N ILE A 39 49.36 -7.97 -34.81
CA ILE A 39 50.74 -7.91 -34.30
C ILE A 39 51.77 -8.20 -35.42
N PRO A 40 51.72 -9.32 -36.16
CA PRO A 40 52.75 -9.66 -37.16
C PRO A 40 52.90 -8.61 -38.28
N PRO A 41 51.82 -8.04 -38.87
CA PRO A 41 51.96 -7.04 -39.92
C PRO A 41 52.73 -5.78 -39.48
N VAL A 42 52.76 -5.45 -38.19
CA VAL A 42 53.51 -4.29 -37.68
C VAL A 42 55.01 -4.56 -37.70
N PHE A 43 55.43 -5.76 -37.32
CA PHE A 43 56.83 -6.16 -37.37
C PHE A 43 57.32 -6.31 -38.83
N VAL A 44 56.48 -6.84 -39.71
CA VAL A 44 56.75 -6.90 -41.16
C VAL A 44 56.84 -5.49 -41.76
N SER A 45 55.91 -4.60 -41.39
CA SER A 45 55.90 -3.20 -41.82
C SER A 45 57.16 -2.45 -41.37
N TYR A 46 57.67 -2.75 -40.18
CA TYR A 46 58.95 -2.23 -39.67
C TYR A 46 60.16 -2.79 -40.44
N TYR A 47 60.14 -4.07 -40.81
CA TYR A 47 61.23 -4.70 -41.56
C TYR A 47 61.29 -4.22 -43.03
N ILE A 48 60.14 -3.91 -43.64
CA ILE A 48 60.01 -3.53 -45.05
C ILE A 48 60.02 -2.00 -45.24
N ASP A 49 60.07 -1.21 -44.16
CA ASP A 49 59.96 0.26 -44.17
C ASP A 49 58.73 0.78 -44.96
N ARG A 50 57.63 0.02 -44.95
CA ARG A 50 56.36 0.39 -45.60
C ARG A 50 55.19 0.24 -44.66
N ASN A 51 54.39 1.29 -44.53
CA ASN A 51 53.18 1.29 -43.71
C ASN A 51 52.00 0.70 -44.47
N TRP A 52 51.44 -0.39 -43.94
CA TRP A 52 50.19 -0.97 -44.43
C TRP A 52 49.08 -0.78 -43.40
N LEU A 53 47.97 -0.15 -43.81
CA LEU A 53 46.82 0.13 -42.94
C LEU A 53 46.05 -1.16 -42.61
N GLY A 54 45.97 -2.10 -43.56
CA GLY A 54 45.49 -3.48 -43.44
C GLY A 54 44.45 -3.73 -42.34
N LEU A 55 44.61 -4.80 -41.57
CA LEU A 55 43.64 -5.19 -40.54
C LEU A 55 43.78 -4.45 -39.20
N ARG A 56 44.38 -3.24 -39.18
CA ARG A 56 44.63 -2.50 -37.93
C ARG A 56 43.35 -2.11 -37.19
N PHE A 57 42.21 -2.01 -37.87
CA PHE A 57 40.90 -1.73 -37.27
C PHE A 57 40.45 -2.83 -36.29
N LEU A 58 40.91 -4.08 -36.47
CA LEU A 58 40.59 -5.19 -35.55
C LEU A 58 41.06 -4.91 -34.11
N ARG A 59 42.04 -4.01 -33.92
CA ARG A 59 42.48 -3.58 -32.58
C ARG A 59 41.34 -3.01 -31.74
N ALA A 60 40.30 -2.44 -32.36
CA ALA A 60 39.15 -1.92 -31.64
C ALA A 60 38.31 -3.02 -30.98
N LEU A 61 38.34 -4.26 -31.50
CA LEU A 61 37.66 -5.40 -30.87
C LEU A 61 38.25 -5.73 -29.49
N ARG A 62 39.46 -5.28 -29.16
CA ARG A 62 40.03 -5.39 -27.81
C ARG A 62 39.21 -4.63 -26.75
N LEU A 63 38.39 -3.66 -27.16
CA LEU A 63 37.44 -2.99 -26.24
C LEU A 63 36.40 -3.95 -25.66
N LEU A 64 36.17 -5.12 -26.28
CA LEU A 64 35.31 -6.17 -25.72
C LEU A 64 35.85 -6.74 -24.40
N GLU A 65 37.14 -6.59 -24.11
CA GLU A 65 37.74 -6.99 -22.84
C GLU A 65 37.53 -5.95 -21.72
N LEU A 66 37.15 -4.71 -22.06
CA LEU A 66 37.02 -3.62 -21.09
C LEU A 66 36.06 -3.95 -19.92
N PRO A 67 34.87 -4.54 -20.13
CA PRO A 67 33.98 -4.91 -19.03
C PRO A 67 34.63 -5.93 -18.08
N ARG A 68 35.40 -6.90 -18.61
CA ARG A 68 36.12 -7.89 -17.80
C ARG A 68 37.21 -7.22 -16.99
N ILE A 69 37.98 -6.31 -17.61
CA ILE A 69 39.05 -5.56 -16.93
C ILE A 69 38.45 -4.71 -15.79
N LEU A 70 37.33 -4.02 -16.02
CA LEU A 70 36.65 -3.22 -14.99
C LEU A 70 36.10 -4.08 -13.84
N GLN A 71 35.66 -5.31 -14.12
CA GLN A 71 35.28 -6.28 -13.08
C GLN A 71 36.48 -6.73 -12.26
N PHE A 72 37.63 -7.04 -12.91
CA PHE A 72 38.86 -7.38 -12.20
C PHE A 72 39.36 -6.23 -11.30
N LEU A 73 39.24 -4.98 -11.79
CA LEU A 73 39.55 -3.78 -11.03
C LEU A 73 38.49 -3.44 -9.95
N ARG A 74 37.44 -4.25 -9.80
CA ARG A 74 36.32 -4.09 -8.86
C ARG A 74 35.58 -2.75 -9.00
N VAL A 75 35.67 -2.11 -10.17
CA VAL A 75 34.98 -0.85 -10.46
C VAL A 75 33.50 -1.09 -10.73
N THR A 76 33.16 -2.20 -11.40
CA THR A 76 31.79 -2.60 -11.70
C THR A 76 31.38 -3.81 -10.86
N LYS A 77 30.26 -3.68 -10.13
CA LYS A 77 29.77 -4.72 -9.20
C LYS A 77 28.60 -5.54 -9.77
N ASN A 78 28.01 -5.10 -10.89
CA ASN A 78 26.86 -5.74 -11.52
C ASN A 78 27.26 -6.45 -12.82
N ASN A 79 26.84 -7.71 -12.94
CA ASN A 79 27.07 -8.56 -14.13
C ASN A 79 26.31 -8.10 -15.38
N LYS A 80 25.35 -7.17 -15.25
CA LYS A 80 24.44 -6.77 -16.33
C LYS A 80 25.02 -5.75 -17.31
N THR A 81 26.12 -5.08 -16.99
CA THR A 81 26.74 -4.12 -17.93
C THR A 81 27.68 -4.81 -18.90
N THR A 82 27.18 -5.76 -19.69
CA THR A 82 27.81 -6.12 -20.96
C THR A 82 27.38 -5.09 -21.98
N LEU A 83 27.93 -3.88 -21.84
CA LEU A 83 27.84 -2.84 -22.85
C LEU A 83 28.58 -3.35 -24.10
N ASN A 84 27.90 -4.11 -24.95
CA ASN A 84 28.34 -4.53 -26.28
C ASN A 84 28.36 -3.35 -27.28
N PHE A 85 28.61 -2.14 -26.78
CA PHE A 85 28.71 -0.91 -27.57
C PHE A 85 29.91 -0.94 -28.53
N SER A 86 30.92 -1.79 -28.27
CA SER A 86 32.17 -1.77 -29.02
C SER A 86 32.14 -2.55 -30.35
N LEU A 87 31.07 -3.27 -30.69
CA LEU A 87 31.07 -4.11 -31.90
C LEU A 87 30.87 -3.32 -33.20
N PHE A 88 30.18 -2.17 -33.18
CA PHE A 88 29.63 -1.60 -34.42
C PHE A 88 30.48 -0.52 -35.06
N SER A 89 31.24 0.26 -34.30
CA SER A 89 31.87 1.48 -34.85
C SER A 89 33.14 1.22 -35.68
N PHE A 90 33.63 -0.02 -35.74
CA PHE A 90 35.01 -0.28 -36.19
C PHE A 90 35.15 -1.25 -37.36
N LEU A 91 34.06 -1.86 -37.83
CA LEU A 91 34.09 -2.83 -38.93
C LEU A 91 33.68 -2.18 -40.26
N CYS A 92 34.68 -1.60 -40.94
CA CYS A 92 35.10 -2.01 -42.29
C CYS A 92 34.31 -1.81 -43.60
N PRO A 93 33.38 -0.86 -43.82
CA PRO A 93 33.09 -0.48 -45.20
C PRO A 93 34.24 0.37 -45.79
N GLY A 94 34.90 1.19 -44.97
CA GLY A 94 35.89 2.16 -45.47
C GLY A 94 37.14 1.57 -46.11
N GLN A 95 37.66 0.45 -45.60
CA GLN A 95 38.84 -0.17 -46.20
C GLN A 95 38.52 -0.96 -47.47
N ILE A 96 37.32 -1.56 -47.55
CA ILE A 96 36.85 -2.25 -48.75
C ILE A 96 36.64 -1.23 -49.88
N GLU A 97 35.98 -0.11 -49.59
CA GLU A 97 35.74 0.96 -50.57
C GLU A 97 37.04 1.65 -51.01
N ASN A 98 38.01 1.85 -50.10
CA ASN A 98 39.29 2.48 -50.45
C ASN A 98 40.18 1.58 -51.33
N ASN A 99 40.07 0.25 -51.21
CA ASN A 99 40.86 -0.70 -52.01
C ASN A 99 40.20 -1.02 -53.36
N GLY A 100 38.87 -0.93 -53.47
CA GLY A 100 38.11 -1.30 -54.67
C GLY A 100 37.96 -2.82 -54.85
N ASP A 101 37.15 -3.22 -55.82
CA ASP A 101 36.96 -4.62 -56.20
C ASP A 101 38.15 -5.11 -57.05
N PRO A 102 38.84 -6.21 -56.67
CA PRO A 102 40.03 -6.70 -57.39
C PRO A 102 39.80 -7.10 -58.86
N TRP A 103 38.55 -7.38 -59.24
CA TRP A 103 38.17 -7.92 -60.55
C TRP A 103 37.69 -6.87 -61.56
N VAL A 104 37.60 -5.59 -61.18
CA VAL A 104 37.15 -4.51 -62.06
C VAL A 104 38.34 -3.65 -62.48
N GLN A 105 38.53 -3.46 -63.80
CA GLN A 105 39.48 -2.49 -64.35
C GLN A 105 38.73 -1.49 -65.24
N PRO A 106 38.81 -0.16 -65.01
CA PRO A 106 39.59 0.52 -63.96
C PRO A 106 39.05 0.26 -62.53
N PRO A 107 39.88 0.38 -61.48
CA PRO A 107 39.48 0.11 -60.11
C PRO A 107 38.36 1.07 -59.66
N ASN A 108 37.27 0.52 -59.14
CA ASN A 108 36.11 1.25 -58.61
C ASN A 108 36.31 1.73 -57.16
N SER A 109 37.52 2.20 -56.82
CA SER A 109 37.87 2.64 -55.47
C SER A 109 37.27 4.02 -55.17
N GLN A 110 36.65 4.16 -54.00
CA GLN A 110 36.16 5.43 -53.48
C GLN A 110 36.94 5.84 -52.24
N SER A 111 37.51 7.05 -52.23
CA SER A 111 38.25 7.57 -51.08
C SER A 111 37.32 8.05 -49.97
N ILE A 112 36.91 7.13 -49.09
CA ILE A 112 36.06 7.43 -47.94
C ILE A 112 36.92 7.47 -46.67
N THR A 113 36.90 8.61 -45.98
CA THR A 113 37.55 8.76 -44.67
C THR A 113 36.87 7.89 -43.62
N TYR A 114 37.63 7.42 -42.63
CA TYR A 114 37.12 6.58 -41.54
C TYR A 114 35.88 7.19 -40.82
N LEU A 115 35.89 8.49 -40.53
CA LEU A 115 34.75 9.17 -39.88
C LEU A 115 33.48 9.17 -40.75
N LYS A 116 33.62 9.31 -42.07
CA LYS A 116 32.49 9.21 -43.01
C LYS A 116 31.91 7.79 -43.05
N CYS A 117 32.76 6.78 -42.87
CA CYS A 117 32.32 5.39 -42.75
C CYS A 117 31.56 5.13 -41.45
N MET A 118 32.02 5.69 -40.33
CA MET A 118 31.32 5.61 -39.06
C MET A 118 29.93 6.26 -39.14
N TYR A 119 29.84 7.42 -39.80
CA TYR A 119 28.57 8.08 -40.08
C TYR A 119 27.64 7.20 -40.93
N LEU A 120 28.14 6.65 -42.05
CA LEU A 120 27.38 5.72 -42.90
C LEU A 120 26.82 4.53 -42.11
N VAL A 121 27.66 3.91 -41.27
CA VAL A 121 27.28 2.77 -40.42
C VAL A 121 26.19 3.17 -39.42
N MET A 122 26.32 4.31 -38.75
CA MET A 122 25.35 4.78 -37.76
C MET A 122 23.99 5.13 -38.39
N VAL A 123 23.99 5.82 -39.54
CA VAL A 123 22.78 6.16 -40.31
C VAL A 123 22.08 4.91 -40.84
N THR A 124 22.84 3.89 -41.24
CA THR A 124 22.30 2.62 -41.74
C THR A 124 21.73 1.77 -40.59
N MET A 125 22.44 1.66 -39.47
CA MET A 125 22.01 0.89 -38.30
C MET A 125 20.77 1.48 -37.62
N SER A 126 20.65 2.81 -37.61
CA SER A 126 19.46 3.52 -37.11
C SER A 126 18.29 3.53 -38.10
N THR A 127 18.42 2.90 -39.27
CA THR A 127 17.42 2.84 -40.35
C THR A 127 17.02 4.20 -40.96
N VAL A 128 17.82 5.24 -40.76
CA VAL A 128 17.55 6.59 -41.30
C VAL A 128 17.83 6.68 -42.79
N GLY A 129 19.01 6.21 -43.25
CA GLY A 129 19.33 6.05 -44.67
C GLY A 129 19.28 7.32 -45.54
N TYR A 130 19.98 8.40 -45.18
CA TYR A 130 19.98 9.67 -45.95
C TYR A 130 20.40 9.55 -47.43
N GLY A 131 21.26 8.57 -47.77
CA GLY A 131 21.73 8.33 -49.14
C GLY A 131 22.77 9.34 -49.64
N ASP A 132 23.30 10.19 -48.77
CA ASP A 132 24.35 11.17 -49.03
C ASP A 132 25.73 10.51 -49.23
N ILE A 133 25.99 9.41 -48.53
CA ILE A 133 27.16 8.55 -48.69
C ILE A 133 26.66 7.13 -48.96
N VAL A 134 27.13 6.51 -50.03
CA VAL A 134 26.73 5.15 -50.45
C VAL A 134 27.94 4.31 -50.82
N VAL A 135 27.84 3.00 -50.62
CA VAL A 135 28.86 2.02 -51.03
C VAL A 135 28.74 1.71 -52.53
N GLN A 136 29.85 1.87 -53.25
CA GLN A 136 29.88 1.67 -54.70
C GLN A 136 30.43 0.29 -55.08
N THR A 137 31.33 -0.26 -54.27
CA THR A 137 31.95 -1.56 -54.54
C THR A 137 30.98 -2.73 -54.35
N ALA A 138 31.15 -3.79 -55.14
CA ALA A 138 30.35 -5.01 -55.01
C ALA A 138 30.62 -5.72 -53.68
N LEU A 139 31.87 -5.75 -53.22
CA LEU A 139 32.22 -6.24 -51.88
C LEU A 139 31.59 -5.40 -50.77
N GLY A 140 31.63 -4.07 -50.88
CA GLY A 140 31.04 -3.16 -49.91
C GLY A 140 29.52 -3.28 -49.83
N ARG A 141 28.83 -3.44 -50.98
CA ARG A 141 27.39 -3.71 -51.03
C ARG A 141 27.02 -5.06 -50.42
N THR A 142 27.80 -6.10 -50.69
CA THR A 142 27.58 -7.41 -50.07
C THR A 142 27.74 -7.32 -48.55
N PHE A 143 28.78 -6.62 -48.08
CA PHE A 143 29.00 -6.38 -46.66
C PHE A 143 27.84 -5.60 -46.02
N ILE A 144 27.37 -4.52 -46.66
CA ILE A 144 26.30 -3.68 -46.08
C ILE A 144 24.98 -4.44 -45.96
N ILE A 145 24.68 -5.39 -46.86
CA ILE A 145 23.48 -6.24 -46.77
C ILE A 145 23.50 -7.09 -45.50
N PHE A 146 24.60 -7.81 -45.25
CA PHE A 146 24.75 -8.59 -44.02
C PHE A 146 24.79 -7.69 -42.77
N PHE A 147 25.42 -6.53 -42.89
CA PHE A 147 25.49 -5.54 -41.82
C PHE A 147 24.12 -4.98 -41.45
N ILE A 148 23.23 -4.72 -42.42
CA ILE A 148 21.86 -4.23 -42.15
C ILE A 148 21.09 -5.26 -41.31
N ILE A 149 21.15 -6.54 -41.67
CA ILE A 149 20.43 -7.62 -40.94
C ILE A 149 20.94 -7.71 -39.50
N GLY A 150 22.26 -7.77 -39.30
CA GLY A 150 22.84 -7.84 -37.95
C GLY A 150 22.64 -6.55 -37.16
N GLY A 151 22.90 -5.40 -37.79
CA GLY A 151 22.81 -4.08 -37.19
C GLY A 151 21.40 -3.75 -36.70
N LEU A 152 20.35 -4.12 -37.45
CA LEU A 152 18.96 -3.89 -37.06
C LEU A 152 18.59 -4.68 -35.79
N VAL A 153 18.93 -5.98 -35.73
CA VAL A 153 18.68 -6.82 -34.55
C VAL A 153 19.39 -6.26 -33.32
N LEU A 154 20.62 -5.77 -33.50
CA LEU A 154 21.43 -5.27 -32.40
C LEU A 154 20.97 -3.88 -31.94
N PHE A 155 20.59 -2.99 -32.86
CA PHE A 155 20.04 -1.68 -32.52
C PHE A 155 18.71 -1.80 -31.75
N ALA A 156 17.83 -2.69 -32.22
CA ALA A 156 16.53 -2.93 -31.57
C ALA A 156 16.66 -3.45 -30.13
N ASN A 157 17.72 -4.20 -29.82
CA ASN A 157 17.94 -4.76 -28.49
C ASN A 157 18.71 -3.80 -27.55
N ILE A 158 19.70 -3.07 -28.06
CA ILE A 158 20.59 -2.23 -27.22
C ILE A 158 19.90 -0.93 -26.78
N ILE A 159 19.14 -0.27 -27.66
CA ILE A 159 18.56 1.05 -27.35
C ILE A 159 17.57 0.99 -26.17
N PRO A 160 16.63 0.04 -26.08
CA PRO A 160 15.73 -0.04 -24.94
C PRO A 160 16.46 -0.25 -23.60
N GLU A 161 17.49 -1.10 -23.57
CA GLU A 161 18.29 -1.36 -22.37
C GLU A 161 19.02 -0.10 -21.89
N VAL A 162 19.55 0.71 -22.82
CA VAL A 162 20.22 1.96 -22.50
C VAL A 162 19.24 2.99 -21.95
N VAL A 163 18.06 3.11 -22.58
CA VAL A 163 17.00 4.01 -22.11
C VAL A 163 16.55 3.59 -20.71
N GLU A 164 16.32 2.31 -20.46
CA GLU A 164 15.94 1.80 -19.14
C GLU A 164 17.00 2.10 -18.07
N ILE A 165 18.29 1.95 -18.39
CA ILE A 165 19.38 2.28 -17.45
C ILE A 165 19.37 3.78 -17.13
N VAL A 166 19.25 4.64 -18.15
CA VAL A 166 19.20 6.10 -17.97
C VAL A 166 17.96 6.53 -17.18
N GLU A 167 16.80 5.92 -17.43
CA GLU A 167 15.58 6.18 -16.67
C GLU A 167 15.65 5.63 -15.23
N SER A 168 16.32 4.50 -15.00
CA SER A 168 16.48 3.90 -13.67
C SER A 168 17.34 4.75 -12.71
N HIS A 169 18.06 5.74 -13.26
CA HIS A 169 18.78 6.78 -12.54
C HIS A 169 17.89 7.96 -12.08
N LYS A 170 16.56 7.90 -12.29
CA LYS A 170 15.62 8.89 -11.73
C LYS A 170 15.82 9.07 -10.21
N SER A 171 15.64 10.32 -9.78
CA SER A 171 15.98 10.93 -8.48
C SER A 171 15.50 10.18 -7.21
N TYR A 172 14.54 9.25 -7.32
CA TYR A 172 13.86 8.59 -6.19
C TYR A 172 14.72 7.60 -5.37
N LYS A 173 15.99 7.39 -5.76
CA LYS A 173 16.96 6.56 -5.00
C LYS A 173 17.85 7.37 -4.03
N SER A 174 17.65 8.68 -3.91
CA SER A 174 18.36 9.52 -2.95
C SER A 174 18.03 9.15 -1.49
N SER A 175 18.84 9.65 -0.56
CA SER A 175 18.59 9.61 0.89
C SER A 175 17.95 10.90 1.38
N TYR A 176 17.05 10.78 2.33
CA TYR A 176 16.47 11.91 3.03
C TYR A 176 17.50 12.51 4.00
N GLU A 177 17.70 13.81 3.92
CA GLU A 177 18.54 14.56 4.85
C GLU A 177 17.67 15.06 6.01
N VAL A 178 17.88 14.48 7.19
CA VAL A 178 17.10 14.84 8.38
C VAL A 178 17.42 16.28 8.80
N VAL A 179 16.43 17.15 8.68
CA VAL A 179 16.53 18.56 9.11
C VAL A 179 16.17 18.65 10.59
N SER A 180 17.12 19.10 11.42
CA SER A 180 16.91 19.29 12.86
C SER A 180 15.75 20.25 13.13
N GLY A 181 14.78 19.82 13.95
CA GLY A 181 13.62 20.62 14.37
C GLY A 181 12.39 20.54 13.46
N LYS A 182 12.46 19.83 12.32
CA LYS A 182 11.28 19.53 11.50
C LYS A 182 10.77 18.12 11.81
N ASN A 183 9.47 18.00 12.04
CA ASN A 183 8.82 16.70 12.18
C ASN A 183 8.46 16.17 10.79
N TYR A 184 8.58 14.85 10.63
CA TYR A 184 8.13 14.19 9.42
C TYR A 184 7.56 12.80 9.74
N VAL A 185 6.75 12.31 8.83
CA VAL A 185 6.15 10.98 8.89
C VAL A 185 6.53 10.18 7.65
N VAL A 186 6.67 8.87 7.79
CA VAL A 186 6.94 7.97 6.68
C VAL A 186 5.69 7.17 6.36
N VAL A 187 5.23 7.21 5.12
CA VAL A 187 4.07 6.47 4.63
C VAL A 187 4.54 5.37 3.69
N CYS A 188 4.13 4.12 3.94
CA CYS A 188 4.44 2.96 3.09
C CYS A 188 3.21 2.02 2.95
N GLY A 189 3.37 0.90 2.25
CA GLY A 189 2.27 -0.02 1.94
C GLY A 189 1.68 0.26 0.56
N ASN A 190 0.35 0.33 0.47
CA ASN A 190 -0.34 0.66 -0.77
C ASN A 190 -0.20 2.15 -1.10
N ILE A 191 0.66 2.48 -2.08
CA ILE A 191 0.87 3.85 -2.57
C ILE A 191 0.36 3.92 -4.02
N THR A 192 -0.91 4.31 -4.14
CA THR A 192 -1.63 4.50 -5.40
C THR A 192 -2.17 5.92 -5.47
N LEU A 193 -2.68 6.34 -6.64
CA LEU A 193 -3.27 7.67 -6.79
C LEU A 193 -4.37 7.92 -5.76
N GLU A 194 -5.35 7.00 -5.67
CA GLU A 194 -6.51 7.13 -4.79
C GLU A 194 -6.16 7.15 -3.30
N SER A 195 -5.28 6.25 -2.86
CA SER A 195 -4.85 6.18 -1.46
C SER A 195 -4.08 7.43 -1.05
N VAL A 196 -3.17 7.91 -1.90
CA VAL A 196 -2.36 9.10 -1.63
C VAL A 196 -3.20 10.37 -1.67
N THR A 197 -4.09 10.56 -2.66
CA THR A 197 -4.91 11.76 -2.74
C THR A 197 -5.86 11.88 -1.55
N THR A 198 -6.52 10.79 -1.18
CA THR A 198 -7.41 10.73 0.00
C THR A 198 -6.61 11.04 1.27
N PHE A 199 -5.44 10.42 1.44
CA PHE A 199 -4.57 10.67 2.58
C PHE A 199 -4.09 12.13 2.65
N LEU A 200 -3.63 12.71 1.54
CA LEU A 200 -3.13 14.08 1.50
C LEU A 200 -4.24 15.10 1.75
N GLN A 201 -5.44 14.88 1.20
CA GLN A 201 -6.58 15.74 1.47
C GLN A 201 -6.89 15.75 2.96
N ASP A 202 -7.07 14.58 3.58
CA ASP A 202 -7.41 14.51 5.01
C ASP A 202 -6.28 15.01 5.92
N PHE A 203 -5.03 14.71 5.59
CA PHE A 203 -3.88 15.07 6.43
C PHE A 203 -3.56 16.56 6.37
N LEU A 204 -3.58 17.16 5.17
CA LEU A 204 -3.23 18.58 4.99
C LEU A 204 -4.37 19.52 5.42
N LEU A 205 -5.64 19.09 5.30
CA LEU A 205 -6.78 19.86 5.81
C LEU A 205 -6.74 20.04 7.33
N GLN A 206 -6.11 19.11 8.06
CA GLN A 206 -5.95 19.20 9.52
C GLN A 206 -4.75 20.03 9.96
N ASP A 207 -3.86 20.45 9.05
CA ASP A 207 -2.70 21.25 9.42
C ASP A 207 -3.12 22.71 9.69
N THR A 208 -3.24 23.03 10.99
CA THR A 208 -3.51 24.39 11.50
C THR A 208 -2.37 25.40 11.23
N GLY A 209 -1.40 25.06 10.38
CA GLY A 209 -0.30 25.94 9.93
C GLY A 209 0.79 26.18 10.98
N LYS A 210 0.80 25.44 12.09
CA LYS A 210 1.75 25.63 13.21
C LYS A 210 2.92 24.65 13.21
N VAL A 211 2.78 23.50 12.57
CA VAL A 211 3.84 22.47 12.50
C VAL A 211 3.80 21.85 11.11
N CYS A 212 4.50 22.45 10.14
CA CYS A 212 4.68 21.87 8.81
C CYS A 212 5.32 20.48 8.96
N THR A 213 4.51 19.42 8.88
CA THR A 213 4.99 18.05 8.97
C THR A 213 5.24 17.55 7.56
N GLU A 214 6.48 17.19 7.24
CA GLU A 214 6.82 16.63 5.93
C GLU A 214 6.37 15.16 5.85
N ILE A 215 5.94 14.73 4.66
CA ILE A 215 5.39 13.40 4.39
C ILE A 215 6.32 12.70 3.39
N LEU A 216 6.98 11.63 3.85
CA LEU A 216 7.89 10.82 3.05
C LEU A 216 7.16 9.56 2.59
N PHE A 217 6.95 9.39 1.29
CA PHE A 217 6.35 8.16 0.73
C PHE A 217 7.45 7.17 0.35
N LEU A 218 7.40 5.94 0.86
CA LEU A 218 8.31 4.85 0.53
C LEU A 218 7.56 3.76 -0.25
N GLY A 219 7.66 3.80 -1.58
CA GLY A 219 6.93 2.91 -2.50
C GLY A 219 7.80 1.86 -3.17
N GLU A 220 7.27 0.64 -3.28
CA GLU A 220 7.94 -0.51 -3.91
C GLU A 220 7.92 -0.44 -5.45
N SER A 221 6.95 0.29 -6.01
CA SER A 221 6.80 0.59 -7.43
C SER A 221 7.06 2.07 -7.70
N LEU A 222 7.45 2.41 -8.94
CA LEU A 222 7.55 3.79 -9.36
C LEU A 222 6.14 4.40 -9.48
N PRO A 223 5.95 5.69 -9.15
CA PRO A 223 4.66 6.35 -9.26
C PRO A 223 4.22 6.43 -10.72
N SER A 224 2.92 6.32 -10.97
CA SER A 224 2.34 6.63 -12.28
C SER A 224 2.52 8.12 -12.61
N LEU A 225 2.38 8.52 -13.87
CA LEU A 225 2.50 9.92 -14.29
C LEU A 225 1.52 10.84 -13.55
N GLU A 226 0.31 10.34 -13.27
CA GLU A 226 -0.71 11.06 -12.49
C GLU A 226 -0.29 11.25 -11.04
N LEU A 227 0.23 10.20 -10.39
CA LEU A 227 0.72 10.29 -9.03
C LEU A 227 1.98 11.17 -8.93
N GLU A 228 2.85 11.13 -9.95
CA GLU A 228 4.00 12.04 -10.04
C GLU A 228 3.56 13.51 -10.16
N ALA A 229 2.47 13.79 -10.88
CA ALA A 229 1.90 15.13 -10.94
C ALA A 229 1.39 15.58 -9.56
N VAL A 230 0.73 14.69 -8.81
CA VAL A 230 0.29 14.96 -7.42
C VAL A 230 1.50 15.29 -6.53
N PHE A 231 2.56 14.49 -6.54
CA PHE A 231 3.76 14.78 -5.74
C PHE A 231 4.44 16.11 -6.13
N LYS A 232 4.39 16.50 -7.41
CA LYS A 232 4.88 17.81 -7.86
C LYS A 232 4.00 18.95 -7.32
N CYS A 233 2.68 18.81 -7.37
CA CYS A 233 1.73 19.78 -6.80
C CYS A 233 1.94 19.99 -5.29
N TYR A 234 2.27 18.93 -4.56
CA TYR A 234 2.51 18.96 -3.11
C TYR A 234 3.99 18.91 -2.73
N SER A 235 4.90 19.30 -3.63
CA SER A 235 6.36 19.18 -3.43
C SER A 235 6.91 19.93 -2.20
N ALA A 236 6.18 20.90 -1.65
CA ALA A 236 6.53 21.57 -0.40
C ALA A 236 6.35 20.68 0.85
N TYR A 237 5.49 19.66 0.76
CA TYR A 237 5.12 18.79 1.89
C TYR A 237 5.43 17.32 1.64
N THR A 238 5.54 16.88 0.38
CA THR A 238 5.65 15.46 0.03
C THR A 238 6.93 15.15 -0.74
N THR A 239 7.61 14.09 -0.34
CA THR A 239 8.77 13.56 -1.06
C THR A 239 8.61 12.04 -1.26
N PHE A 240 8.85 11.55 -2.47
CA PHE A 240 8.73 10.12 -2.80
C PHE A 240 10.11 9.43 -2.89
N PHE A 241 10.22 8.23 -2.32
CA PHE A 241 11.38 7.36 -2.38
C PHE A 241 10.98 5.99 -2.92
N TYR A 242 11.74 5.51 -3.91
CA TYR A 242 11.58 4.17 -4.46
C TYR A 242 12.35 3.16 -3.60
N GLY A 243 11.66 2.24 -2.92
CA GLY A 243 12.27 1.25 -2.03
C GLY A 243 11.24 0.41 -1.28
N SER A 244 11.68 -0.56 -0.48
CA SER A 244 10.77 -1.39 0.32
C SER A 244 11.04 -1.27 1.81
N ALA A 245 9.96 -1.18 2.61
CA ALA A 245 10.04 -1.20 4.07
C ALA A 245 10.58 -2.54 4.63
N LEU A 246 10.68 -3.59 3.81
CA LEU A 246 11.30 -4.87 4.17
C LEU A 246 12.84 -4.82 4.14
N LYS A 247 13.43 -3.80 3.51
CA LYS A 247 14.89 -3.67 3.38
C LYS A 247 15.44 -2.64 4.35
N SER A 248 16.38 -3.04 5.20
CA SER A 248 17.02 -2.16 6.18
C SER A 248 17.73 -0.95 5.56
N GLY A 249 18.34 -1.13 4.38
CA GLY A 249 18.99 -0.06 3.65
C GLY A 249 18.03 1.05 3.23
N ASP A 250 16.80 0.70 2.84
CA ASP A 250 15.77 1.67 2.46
C ASP A 250 15.18 2.38 3.68
N LEU A 251 14.99 1.66 4.79
CA LEU A 251 14.55 2.27 6.06
C LEU A 251 15.58 3.28 6.60
N LYS A 252 16.88 2.97 6.49
CA LYS A 252 17.95 3.91 6.84
C LYS A 252 17.93 5.14 5.93
N ARG A 253 17.66 4.94 4.64
CA ARG A 253 17.65 5.99 3.62
C ARG A 253 16.54 7.02 3.82
N VAL A 254 15.38 6.61 4.35
CA VAL A 254 14.29 7.52 4.73
C VAL A 254 14.41 8.06 6.16
N GLY A 255 15.51 7.74 6.87
CA GLY A 255 15.71 8.18 8.25
C GLY A 255 14.66 7.65 9.23
N MET A 256 14.26 6.38 9.14
CA MET A 256 13.17 5.82 9.94
C MET A 256 13.34 5.97 11.47
N GLU A 257 14.59 6.07 11.95
CA GLU A 257 14.90 6.29 13.38
C GLU A 257 14.38 7.62 13.92
N SER A 258 14.50 8.69 13.13
CA SER A 258 14.12 10.05 13.53
C SER A 258 12.69 10.41 13.11
N ALA A 259 11.99 9.51 12.41
CA ALA A 259 10.61 9.70 11.99
C ALA A 259 9.67 9.74 13.20
N ASN A 260 8.71 10.67 13.20
CA ASN A 260 7.74 10.79 14.30
C ASN A 260 6.75 9.62 14.33
N ALA A 261 6.37 9.13 13.15
CA ALA A 261 5.56 7.93 12.98
C ALA A 261 5.76 7.32 11.59
N CYS A 262 5.52 6.02 11.48
CA CYS A 262 5.37 5.32 10.21
C CYS A 262 3.90 4.87 10.03
N LEU A 263 3.28 5.25 8.92
CA LEU A 263 1.92 4.85 8.56
C LEU A 263 2.00 3.80 7.44
N ILE A 264 1.32 2.67 7.63
CA ILE A 264 1.24 1.59 6.64
C ILE A 264 -0.19 1.54 6.11
N LEU A 265 -0.35 1.92 4.85
CA LEU A 265 -1.63 1.93 4.14
C LEU A 265 -1.91 0.55 3.54
N ALA A 266 -3.15 0.10 3.63
CA ALA A 266 -3.59 -1.17 3.04
C ALA A 266 -4.39 -0.92 1.74
N ASP A 267 -4.27 -1.84 0.79
CA ASP A 267 -5.15 -1.85 -0.38
C ASP A 267 -6.53 -2.44 -0.04
N VAL A 268 -7.50 -1.55 0.25
CA VAL A 268 -8.87 -1.93 0.62
C VAL A 268 -9.58 -2.71 -0.49
N CYS A 269 -9.19 -2.50 -1.74
CA CYS A 269 -9.78 -3.14 -2.91
C CYS A 269 -9.05 -4.43 -3.34
N SER A 270 -8.08 -4.90 -2.54
CA SER A 270 -7.30 -6.08 -2.86
C SER A 270 -8.19 -7.33 -2.99
N PRO A 271 -8.05 -8.13 -4.06
CA PRO A 271 -8.81 -9.37 -4.24
C PRO A 271 -8.47 -10.43 -3.19
N GLN A 272 -7.32 -10.29 -2.52
CA GLN A 272 -6.84 -11.20 -1.47
C GLN A 272 -6.47 -10.42 -0.21
N PRO A 273 -7.45 -10.01 0.60
CA PRO A 273 -7.20 -9.16 1.77
C PRO A 273 -6.30 -9.81 2.82
N TYR A 274 -6.32 -11.15 2.92
CA TYR A 274 -5.42 -11.89 3.81
C TYR A 274 -3.94 -11.72 3.45
N THR A 275 -3.61 -11.79 2.16
CA THR A 275 -2.24 -11.66 1.67
C THR A 275 -1.76 -10.22 1.88
N GLU A 276 -2.62 -9.24 1.60
CA GLU A 276 -2.33 -7.82 1.82
C GLU A 276 -2.04 -7.50 3.29
N ASP A 277 -2.90 -7.97 4.20
CA ASP A 277 -2.70 -7.83 5.64
C ASP A 277 -1.40 -8.50 6.11
N THR A 278 -1.11 -9.71 5.60
CA THR A 278 0.14 -10.42 5.92
C THR A 278 1.37 -9.63 5.46
N CYS A 279 1.35 -9.06 4.25
CA CYS A 279 2.41 -8.19 3.75
C CYS A 279 2.59 -6.95 4.65
N ASN A 280 1.50 -6.32 5.08
CA ASN A 280 1.56 -5.15 5.97
C ASN A 280 2.07 -5.51 7.37
N ILE A 281 1.69 -6.66 7.92
CA ILE A 281 2.23 -7.22 9.17
C ILE A 281 3.75 -7.46 9.04
N MET A 282 4.21 -7.99 7.90
CA MET A 282 5.65 -8.21 7.64
C MET A 282 6.43 -6.89 7.55
N ARG A 283 5.82 -5.82 7.01
CA ARG A 283 6.39 -4.47 7.02
C ARG A 283 6.53 -3.94 8.45
N VAL A 284 5.52 -4.11 9.30
CA VAL A 284 5.61 -3.77 10.74
C VAL A 284 6.75 -4.52 11.40
N LEU A 285 6.83 -5.84 11.20
CA LEU A 285 7.89 -6.67 11.77
C LEU A 285 9.29 -6.19 11.36
N SER A 286 9.47 -5.87 10.06
CA SER A 286 10.73 -5.33 9.55
C SER A 286 11.10 -4.01 10.23
N ILE A 287 10.15 -3.07 10.34
CA ILE A 287 10.38 -1.77 10.97
C ILE A 287 10.71 -1.94 12.45
N LYS A 288 9.92 -2.72 13.21
CA LYS A 288 10.13 -2.93 14.64
C LYS A 288 11.40 -3.71 14.98
N ASN A 289 11.87 -4.57 14.07
CA ASN A 289 13.13 -5.28 14.22
C ASN A 289 14.34 -4.33 14.08
N HIS A 290 14.30 -3.38 13.15
CA HIS A 290 15.40 -2.43 12.93
C HIS A 290 15.31 -1.18 13.82
N TYR A 291 14.09 -0.69 14.07
CA TYR A 291 13.78 0.54 14.78
C TYR A 291 12.63 0.31 15.78
N PRO A 292 12.93 -0.29 16.95
CA PRO A 292 11.90 -0.73 17.91
C PRO A 292 11.13 0.42 18.57
N ASN A 293 11.71 1.63 18.57
CA ASN A 293 11.13 2.81 19.21
C ASN A 293 10.23 3.63 18.29
N THR A 294 10.26 3.38 16.97
CA THR A 294 9.44 4.13 16.00
C THR A 294 7.97 3.78 16.20
N ARG A 295 7.12 4.79 16.28
CA ARG A 295 5.66 4.64 16.37
C ARG A 295 5.12 4.14 15.03
N VAL A 296 4.34 3.06 15.03
CA VAL A 296 3.76 2.49 13.80
C VAL A 296 2.23 2.53 13.86
N ILE A 297 1.60 3.04 12.81
CA ILE A 297 0.15 3.01 12.61
C ILE A 297 -0.13 2.11 11.41
N LEU A 298 -0.75 0.96 11.67
CA LEU A 298 -1.03 -0.06 10.67
C LEU A 298 -2.51 -0.03 10.28
N GLN A 299 -2.80 0.04 8.99
CA GLN A 299 -4.12 -0.34 8.46
C GLN A 299 -4.16 -1.84 8.19
N ILE A 300 -5.25 -2.48 8.62
CA ILE A 300 -5.53 -3.90 8.38
C ILE A 300 -6.96 -4.05 7.89
N ILE A 301 -7.19 -4.91 6.91
CA ILE A 301 -8.49 -5.11 6.31
C ILE A 301 -9.33 -6.01 7.22
N GLN A 302 -8.83 -7.21 7.55
CA GLN A 302 -9.58 -8.22 8.29
C GLN A 302 -9.19 -8.26 9.78
N SER A 303 -10.18 -8.31 10.67
CA SER A 303 -9.98 -8.38 12.12
C SER A 303 -9.22 -9.63 12.58
N ARG A 304 -9.43 -10.77 11.91
CA ARG A 304 -8.77 -12.05 12.21
C ARG A 304 -7.23 -11.97 12.22
N ASN A 305 -6.67 -11.14 11.35
CA ASN A 305 -5.23 -11.04 11.17
C ASN A 305 -4.56 -10.26 12.32
N LYS A 306 -5.35 -9.58 13.16
CA LYS A 306 -4.85 -8.89 14.37
C LYS A 306 -4.19 -9.81 15.37
N VAL A 307 -4.55 -11.10 15.39
CA VAL A 307 -4.00 -12.09 16.33
C VAL A 307 -2.48 -12.19 16.23
N HIS A 308 -1.90 -11.88 15.07
CA HIS A 308 -0.45 -11.91 14.85
C HIS A 308 0.29 -10.72 15.46
N LEU A 309 -0.36 -9.57 15.66
CA LEU A 309 0.30 -8.30 16.02
C LEU A 309 0.83 -8.27 17.47
N PRO A 310 0.11 -8.75 18.50
CA PRO A 310 0.66 -8.84 19.86
C PRO A 310 1.90 -9.72 19.97
N ASN A 311 2.11 -10.64 19.01
CA ASN A 311 3.28 -11.53 18.99
C ASN A 311 4.53 -10.85 18.39
N ILE A 312 4.40 -9.64 17.84
CA ILE A 312 5.53 -8.90 17.27
C ILE A 312 6.37 -8.33 18.41
N PRO A 313 7.71 -8.56 18.42
CA PRO A 313 8.58 -7.97 19.43
C PRO A 313 8.56 -6.45 19.32
N ASN A 314 8.54 -5.76 20.47
CA ASN A 314 8.53 -4.29 20.56
C ASN A 314 7.26 -3.61 20.01
N TRP A 315 6.19 -4.36 19.74
CA TRP A 315 4.88 -3.79 19.50
C TRP A 315 4.24 -3.37 20.84
N ASP A 316 3.93 -2.08 21.02
CA ASP A 316 3.31 -1.60 22.25
C ASP A 316 2.26 -0.50 21.98
N CYS A 317 1.00 -0.86 22.18
CA CYS A 317 -0.12 0.07 22.06
C CYS A 317 -0.02 1.26 23.02
N ARG A 318 0.63 1.10 24.18
CA ARG A 318 0.81 2.18 25.17
C ARG A 318 1.81 3.24 24.69
N ARG A 319 2.74 2.86 23.81
CA ARG A 319 3.72 3.76 23.19
C ARG A 319 3.18 4.46 21.95
N GLY A 320 1.93 4.19 21.58
CA GLY A 320 1.25 4.81 20.45
C GLY A 320 1.27 3.99 19.15
N ASP A 321 1.68 2.73 19.21
CA ASP A 321 1.46 1.80 18.08
C ASP A 321 -0.04 1.51 17.96
N ASN A 322 -0.62 1.79 16.80
CA ASN A 322 -2.06 1.71 16.62
C ASN A 322 -2.43 0.85 15.41
N ILE A 323 -3.58 0.19 15.49
CA ILE A 323 -4.12 -0.65 14.42
C ILE A 323 -5.48 -0.10 14.05
N ILE A 324 -5.63 0.25 12.78
CA ILE A 324 -6.90 0.68 12.20
C ILE A 324 -7.42 -0.53 11.42
N CYS A 325 -8.43 -1.21 11.96
CA CYS A 325 -9.05 -2.32 11.27
C CYS A 325 -10.30 -1.87 10.54
N LEU A 326 -10.25 -2.01 9.21
CA LEU A 326 -11.28 -1.52 8.34
C LEU A 326 -12.58 -2.33 8.48
N ALA A 327 -12.50 -3.67 8.51
CA ALA A 327 -13.69 -4.51 8.71
C ALA A 327 -14.38 -4.24 10.06
N GLU A 328 -13.63 -4.15 11.16
CA GLU A 328 -14.19 -3.90 12.49
C GLU A 328 -14.87 -2.52 12.57
N LEU A 329 -14.23 -1.47 12.04
CA LEU A 329 -14.83 -0.13 12.03
C LEU A 329 -16.04 -0.06 11.10
N LYS A 330 -15.94 -0.61 9.88
CA LYS A 330 -17.03 -0.61 8.90
C LYS A 330 -18.25 -1.34 9.45
N LEU A 331 -18.07 -2.59 9.86
CA LEU A 331 -19.17 -3.44 10.33
C LEU A 331 -19.69 -2.98 11.69
N GLY A 332 -18.83 -2.48 12.56
CA GLY A 332 -19.23 -1.87 13.83
C GLY A 332 -20.10 -0.63 13.65
N PHE A 333 -19.77 0.26 12.71
CA PHE A 333 -20.60 1.43 12.40
C PHE A 333 -21.95 1.04 11.80
N ILE A 334 -22.00 0.06 10.90
CA ILE A 334 -23.27 -0.43 10.33
C ILE A 334 -24.12 -1.08 11.44
N ALA A 335 -23.52 -1.92 12.29
CA ALA A 335 -24.21 -2.57 13.40
C ALA A 335 -24.81 -1.56 14.38
N GLN A 336 -24.04 -0.55 14.80
CA GLN A 336 -24.56 0.51 15.68
C GLN A 336 -25.65 1.34 15.01
N SER A 337 -25.59 1.54 13.69
CA SER A 337 -26.65 2.18 12.93
C SER A 337 -27.95 1.36 12.84
N CYS A 338 -27.88 0.03 13.00
CA CYS A 338 -29.09 -0.81 13.14
C CYS A 338 -29.84 -0.55 14.46
N LEU A 339 -29.13 -0.12 15.51
CA LEU A 339 -29.73 0.29 16.78
C LEU A 339 -30.21 1.74 16.74
N VAL A 340 -29.37 2.63 16.20
CA VAL A 340 -29.63 4.08 16.10
C VAL A 340 -29.39 4.53 14.67
N PRO A 341 -30.46 4.64 13.84
CA PRO A 341 -30.32 5.07 12.45
C PRO A 341 -29.63 6.43 12.34
N GLY A 342 -28.61 6.52 11.47
CA GLY A 342 -27.84 7.75 11.21
C GLY A 342 -26.60 7.94 12.08
N LEU A 343 -26.34 7.07 13.06
CA LEU A 343 -25.15 7.15 13.91
C LEU A 343 -23.84 7.01 13.13
N SER A 344 -23.77 6.11 12.14
CA SER A 344 -22.59 5.98 11.27
C SER A 344 -22.26 7.29 10.54
N THR A 345 -23.26 7.98 9.98
CA THR A 345 -23.07 9.28 9.31
C THR A 345 -22.62 10.36 10.27
N LEU A 346 -23.14 10.37 11.50
CA LEU A 346 -22.69 11.28 12.55
C LEU A 346 -21.21 11.04 12.88
N LEU A 347 -20.82 9.79 13.11
CA LEU A 347 -19.45 9.43 13.47
C LEU A 347 -18.47 9.72 12.33
N THR A 348 -18.79 9.37 11.08
CA THR A 348 -17.90 9.66 9.95
C THR A 348 -17.74 11.16 9.73
N SER A 349 -18.81 11.94 9.92
CA SER A 349 -18.75 13.41 9.84
C SER A 349 -17.92 14.05 10.95
N LEU A 350 -17.72 13.36 12.09
CA LEU A 350 -16.86 13.86 13.17
C LEU A 350 -15.36 13.68 12.86
N PHE A 351 -14.99 12.70 12.02
CA PHE A 351 -13.59 12.38 11.71
C PHE A 351 -13.11 12.98 10.38
N ILE A 352 -14.00 13.15 9.39
CA ILE A 352 -13.64 13.74 8.09
C ILE A 352 -13.67 15.26 8.19
N GLY A 353 -12.50 15.90 8.03
CA GLY A 353 -12.40 17.37 8.00
C GLY A 353 -13.02 17.92 6.71
N LYS A 354 -14.02 18.78 6.80
CA LYS A 354 -14.56 19.52 5.65
C LYS A 354 -13.95 20.92 5.62
N GLU A 355 -13.70 21.48 4.43
CA GLU A 355 -13.00 22.76 4.19
C GLU A 355 -13.55 23.99 4.97
N ASN A 356 -14.78 23.94 5.49
CA ASN A 356 -15.38 25.03 6.28
C ASN A 356 -15.61 24.68 7.76
N THR A 357 -15.10 23.53 8.18
CA THR A 357 -15.14 23.06 9.56
C THR A 357 -13.83 22.31 9.81
N GLU A 358 -12.84 22.99 10.41
CA GLU A 358 -12.09 22.35 11.51
C GLU A 358 -13.12 21.55 12.33
N VAL A 359 -12.84 20.39 12.92
CA VAL A 359 -13.85 19.64 13.71
C VAL A 359 -14.79 20.59 14.48
N CYS A 360 -16.05 20.67 14.02
CA CYS A 360 -17.06 21.69 14.36
C CYS A 360 -18.48 21.29 13.93
N PRO A 361 -19.17 20.38 14.62
CA PRO A 361 -20.61 20.53 14.67
C PRO A 361 -21.20 20.39 16.06
N LEU A 362 -22.17 21.29 16.29
CA LEU A 362 -23.15 21.38 17.37
C LEU A 362 -22.69 22.02 18.68
N GLN A 363 -23.45 23.06 19.02
CA GLN A 363 -23.37 23.92 20.17
C GLN A 363 -23.70 23.15 21.46
N THR A 364 -22.82 22.25 21.89
CA THR A 364 -22.84 21.69 23.25
C THR A 364 -21.47 21.07 23.53
N VAL A 365 -20.78 21.51 24.58
CA VAL A 365 -19.58 20.82 25.08
C VAL A 365 -20.03 19.50 25.71
N ILE A 366 -20.27 18.48 24.88
CA ILE A 366 -20.57 17.14 25.36
C ILE A 366 -19.22 16.50 25.71
N THR A 367 -19.00 16.30 27.00
CA THR A 367 -17.87 15.50 27.48
C THR A 367 -18.22 14.05 27.18
N LEU A 368 -17.66 13.49 26.10
CA LEU A 368 -18.02 12.13 25.68
C LEU A 368 -17.35 11.06 26.54
N SER A 369 -16.11 11.29 26.98
CA SER A 369 -15.38 10.29 27.75
C SER A 369 -14.35 10.86 28.72
N MET A 370 -14.15 10.12 29.82
CA MET A 370 -13.16 10.38 30.85
C MET A 370 -12.10 9.28 30.86
N PHE A 371 -10.84 9.69 30.99
CA PHE A 371 -9.72 8.79 31.27
C PHE A 371 -9.45 8.69 32.78
N SER A 372 -9.59 7.49 33.34
CA SER A 372 -9.23 7.16 34.72
C SER A 372 -7.77 6.67 34.81
N GLN A 373 -7.21 6.65 36.02
CA GLN A 373 -5.81 6.32 36.38
C GLN A 373 -5.26 4.98 35.81
N TYR A 374 -6.10 4.14 35.19
CA TYR A 374 -5.78 2.80 34.69
C TYR A 374 -5.81 2.65 33.16
N SER A 375 -5.74 3.76 32.43
CA SER A 375 -5.70 3.75 30.97
C SER A 375 -6.95 3.25 30.24
N THR A 376 -8.12 3.38 30.88
CA THR A 376 -9.41 2.98 30.31
C THR A 376 -10.21 4.20 29.87
N ILE A 377 -10.73 4.16 28.64
CA ILE A 377 -11.67 5.17 28.13
C ILE A 377 -13.07 4.76 28.58
N LEU A 378 -13.72 5.62 29.37
CA LEU A 378 -15.10 5.43 29.79
C LEU A 378 -15.97 6.46 29.10
N ILE A 379 -17.00 6.01 28.38
CA ILE A 379 -17.97 6.87 27.70
C ILE A 379 -19.12 7.15 28.66
N ASN A 380 -19.41 8.43 28.91
CA ASN A 380 -20.48 8.89 29.81
C ASN A 380 -20.54 8.15 31.16
N PRO A 381 -19.50 8.25 32.01
CA PRO A 381 -19.48 7.56 33.31
C PRO A 381 -20.58 8.04 34.26
N SER A 382 -21.03 7.15 35.16
CA SER A 382 -22.04 7.49 36.17
C SER A 382 -21.52 8.51 37.20
N SER A 383 -22.43 9.18 37.91
CA SER A 383 -22.10 10.20 38.92
C SER A 383 -21.26 9.69 40.10
N GLY A 384 -21.15 8.37 40.28
CA GLY A 384 -20.28 7.74 41.27
C GLY A 384 -18.79 7.85 40.95
N ILE A 385 -18.43 8.07 39.67
CA ILE A 385 -17.04 8.18 39.22
C ILE A 385 -16.60 9.64 39.35
N LYS A 386 -15.62 9.90 40.22
CA LYS A 386 -15.08 11.25 40.42
C LYS A 386 -13.96 11.54 39.42
N LEU A 387 -13.94 12.77 38.91
CA LEU A 387 -12.85 13.29 38.08
C LEU A 387 -11.56 13.41 38.91
N HIS A 388 -10.49 12.77 38.45
CA HIS A 388 -9.17 12.89 39.05
C HIS A 388 -8.34 13.97 38.35
N ARG A 389 -7.28 14.44 39.01
CA ARG A 389 -6.34 15.37 38.37
C ARG A 389 -5.66 14.69 37.18
N ASN A 390 -5.45 15.46 36.10
CA ASN A 390 -4.89 14.99 34.82
C ASN A 390 -5.75 13.96 34.06
N THR A 391 -7.06 13.90 34.34
CA THR A 391 -7.99 13.20 33.45
C THR A 391 -8.04 13.90 32.08
N MET A 392 -7.87 13.11 31.03
CA MET A 392 -8.10 13.56 29.66
C MET A 392 -9.60 13.47 29.34
N GLY A 393 -10.15 14.55 28.79
CA GLY A 393 -11.53 14.62 28.32
C GLY A 393 -11.60 14.67 26.81
N PHE A 394 -12.55 13.97 26.23
CA PHE A 394 -12.86 14.04 24.80
C PHE A 394 -14.09 14.92 24.59
N PHE A 395 -13.97 15.88 23.67
CA PHE A 395 -14.96 16.91 23.42
C PHE A 395 -15.31 16.96 21.94
N ILE A 396 -16.60 17.15 21.64
CA ILE A 396 -17.04 17.67 20.35
C ILE A 396 -17.20 19.18 20.55
N ALA A 397 -16.54 19.97 19.70
CA ALA A 397 -16.52 21.44 19.81
C ALA A 397 -16.33 22.07 18.44
N HIS A 398 -16.50 23.39 18.34
CA HIS A 398 -16.31 24.17 17.11
C HIS A 398 -14.92 24.81 16.96
N SER A 399 -13.93 24.44 17.76
CA SER A 399 -12.52 24.79 17.51
C SER A 399 -11.66 24.28 18.63
N LEU A 400 -10.35 24.22 18.39
CA LEU A 400 -9.37 24.04 19.45
C LEU A 400 -9.45 25.15 20.53
N ALA A 401 -9.90 26.36 20.16
CA ALA A 401 -10.04 27.46 21.10
C ALA A 401 -11.15 27.20 22.13
N GLU A 402 -12.27 26.60 21.71
CA GLU A 402 -13.34 26.19 22.62
C GLU A 402 -12.89 25.09 23.59
N VAL A 403 -12.20 24.06 23.08
CA VAL A 403 -11.67 22.98 23.92
C VAL A 403 -10.69 23.51 24.97
N LYS A 404 -9.85 24.51 24.60
CA LYS A 404 -8.93 25.15 25.55
C LYS A 404 -9.62 25.87 26.71
N LYS A 405 -10.87 26.31 26.56
CA LYS A 405 -11.64 26.93 27.66
C LYS A 405 -11.84 25.97 28.82
N ALA A 406 -12.03 24.66 28.55
CA ALA A 406 -12.13 23.64 29.59
C ALA A 406 -10.86 23.54 30.45
N GLN A 407 -9.68 23.78 29.87
CA GLN A 407 -8.40 23.80 30.59
C GLN A 407 -8.21 25.07 31.43
N PHE A 408 -8.80 26.19 31.00
CA PHE A 408 -8.65 27.50 31.65
C PHE A 408 -9.69 27.78 32.74
N TYR A 409 -10.81 27.04 32.73
CA TYR A 409 -11.90 27.24 33.66
C TYR A 409 -11.42 27.13 35.12
N CYS A 410 -11.77 28.15 35.90
CA CYS A 410 -11.55 28.19 37.34
C CYS A 410 -12.81 28.69 38.03
N LYS A 411 -13.38 27.88 38.92
CA LYS A 411 -14.63 28.21 39.62
C LYS A 411 -14.57 29.56 40.34
N ALA A 412 -13.44 29.91 40.96
CA ALA A 412 -13.30 31.18 41.68
C ALA A 412 -13.18 32.40 40.75
N CYS A 413 -12.67 32.19 39.54
CA CYS A 413 -12.36 33.25 38.59
C CYS A 413 -13.50 33.38 37.52
N HIS A 414 -14.36 32.34 37.32
CA HIS A 414 -15.30 32.23 36.19
C HIS A 414 -16.70 31.65 36.56
N SER A 415 -17.12 31.65 37.83
CA SER A 415 -18.45 31.12 38.20
C SER A 415 -19.61 31.93 37.63
N ASP A 416 -19.43 33.26 37.53
CA ASP A 416 -20.51 34.21 37.24
C ASP A 416 -20.52 34.64 35.76
N VAL A 417 -19.64 34.03 34.95
CA VAL A 417 -19.48 34.33 33.53
C VAL A 417 -20.61 33.66 32.75
N GLN A 418 -21.50 34.47 32.15
CA GLN A 418 -22.59 33.98 31.30
C GLN A 418 -22.15 33.71 29.84
N ASP A 419 -21.14 34.43 29.37
CA ASP A 419 -20.60 34.30 28.01
C ASP A 419 -19.33 33.43 28.01
N PRO A 420 -19.36 32.23 27.39
CA PRO A 420 -18.21 31.33 27.31
C PRO A 420 -16.97 31.94 26.61
N GLU A 421 -17.11 32.99 25.81
CA GLU A 421 -15.97 33.67 25.16
C GLU A 421 -15.06 34.40 26.16
N GLN A 422 -15.58 34.74 27.34
CA GLN A 422 -14.83 35.46 28.38
C GLN A 422 -13.94 34.54 29.22
N ILE A 423 -14.01 33.21 29.00
CA ILE A 423 -13.20 32.22 29.73
C ILE A 423 -11.76 32.23 29.20
N LYS A 424 -10.92 33.07 29.81
CA LYS A 424 -9.48 33.19 29.54
C LYS A 424 -8.64 32.55 30.64
N LYS A 425 -7.33 32.40 30.39
CA LYS A 425 -6.39 31.83 31.37
C LYS A 425 -6.36 32.69 32.65
N CYS A 426 -6.79 32.10 33.76
CA CYS A 426 -6.77 32.77 35.06
C CYS A 426 -5.34 32.88 35.65
N HIS A 427 -5.13 33.90 36.49
CA HIS A 427 -3.90 34.09 37.28
C HIS A 427 -3.99 33.48 38.69
N CYS A 428 -5.09 32.77 38.98
CA CYS A 428 -5.33 32.02 40.21
C CYS A 428 -4.12 31.04 40.47
N LYS A 429 -3.35 31.20 41.57
CA LYS A 429 -2.16 30.36 41.89
C LYS A 429 -2.55 28.89 42.11
N ARG A 430 -2.10 27.97 41.24
CA ARG A 430 -2.31 26.51 41.40
C ARG A 430 -1.55 26.00 42.63
N ARG A 431 -2.25 25.64 43.72
CA ARG A 431 -1.64 24.88 44.83
C ARG A 431 -1.38 23.44 44.39
N VAL A 432 -0.13 23.14 44.04
CA VAL A 432 0.36 21.76 43.85
C VAL A 432 0.46 21.11 45.23
N HIS A 433 -0.55 20.34 45.62
CA HIS A 433 -0.40 19.38 46.72
C HIS A 433 -0.02 18.04 46.11
N SER A 434 1.29 17.76 46.13
CA SER A 434 1.87 16.44 45.98
C SER A 434 1.64 15.70 47.31
N ARG A 435 0.79 14.67 47.31
CA ARG A 435 0.85 13.63 48.32
C ARG A 435 1.05 12.32 47.56
N HIS A 436 2.29 11.82 47.62
CA HIS A 436 2.56 10.40 47.41
C HIS A 436 1.72 9.62 48.41
N PHE A 437 0.90 8.70 47.92
CA PHE A 437 0.27 7.71 48.77
C PHE A 437 0.53 6.33 48.15
N SER A 438 1.40 5.58 48.82
CA SER A 438 1.56 4.14 48.63
C SER A 438 0.36 3.45 49.24
N GLY A 439 -0.37 2.68 48.47
CA GLY A 439 -1.48 1.87 48.96
C GLY A 439 -1.84 0.82 47.92
N ASN A 440 -1.46 -0.43 48.18
CA ASN A 440 -2.00 -1.59 47.50
C ASN A 440 -3.52 -1.58 47.63
N CYS A 441 -4.23 -1.55 46.51
CA CYS A 441 -5.65 -1.83 46.47
C CYS A 441 -5.93 -2.75 45.28
N PHE A 442 -5.99 -4.04 45.56
CA PHE A 442 -6.67 -5.01 44.71
C PHE A 442 -8.12 -4.53 44.55
N LEU A 443 -8.54 -4.18 43.33
CA LEU A 443 -9.95 -4.10 43.01
C LEU A 443 -10.22 -4.93 41.76
N CYS A 444 -10.67 -6.15 42.06
CA CYS A 444 -11.49 -6.99 41.22
C CYS A 444 -12.62 -6.15 40.59
N CYS A 445 -12.80 -6.21 39.27
CA CYS A 445 -14.01 -5.74 38.61
C CYS A 445 -15.20 -6.50 39.20
N ARG A 446 -15.86 -5.92 40.19
CA ARG A 446 -17.21 -6.36 40.58
C ARG A 446 -18.14 -5.93 39.47
N VAL A 447 -18.63 -6.92 38.74
CA VAL A 447 -19.90 -6.87 38.04
C VAL A 447 -20.91 -6.22 38.99
N LEU A 448 -21.51 -5.11 38.58
CA LEU A 448 -22.72 -4.62 39.23
C LEU A 448 -23.79 -5.67 38.92
N ASP A 449 -23.95 -6.63 39.82
CA ASP A 449 -25.11 -7.51 39.86
C ASP A 449 -26.34 -6.59 39.96
N VAL A 450 -26.98 -6.35 38.82
CA VAL A 450 -28.36 -5.90 38.79
C VAL A 450 -29.16 -7.07 39.34
N GLN A 451 -29.46 -7.04 40.64
CA GLN A 451 -30.36 -7.98 41.28
C GLN A 451 -31.79 -7.76 40.75
N GLY A 452 -32.06 -8.25 39.55
CA GLY A 452 -33.38 -8.58 39.05
C GLY A 452 -33.56 -10.09 39.18
N LYS A 453 -34.48 -10.51 40.05
CA LYS A 453 -34.90 -11.91 40.15
C LYS A 453 -35.57 -12.34 38.85
N GLU A 454 -34.93 -13.23 38.08
CA GLU A 454 -35.60 -14.29 37.32
C GLU A 454 -34.58 -15.35 36.84
N ASN A 455 -34.98 -16.63 36.97
CA ASN A 455 -34.14 -17.82 36.88
C ASN A 455 -33.84 -18.24 35.43
N SER A 456 -32.94 -17.52 34.75
CA SER A 456 -32.16 -18.08 33.64
C SER A 456 -30.76 -17.49 33.70
N ARG A 457 -29.73 -18.30 33.97
CA ARG A 457 -28.35 -17.82 34.03
C ARG A 457 -27.95 -17.27 32.66
N VAL A 458 -27.90 -15.94 32.53
CA VAL A 458 -27.38 -15.28 31.33
C VAL A 458 -25.90 -15.67 31.19
N ILE A 459 -25.57 -16.36 30.10
CA ILE A 459 -24.20 -16.82 29.83
C ILE A 459 -23.49 -15.67 29.11
N LEU A 460 -22.37 -15.23 29.68
CA LEU A 460 -21.49 -14.23 29.08
C LEU A 460 -20.18 -14.89 28.66
N ASP A 461 -19.46 -14.22 27.76
CA ASP A 461 -18.12 -14.63 27.38
C ASP A 461 -17.13 -14.52 28.57
N PRO A 462 -15.92 -15.10 28.49
CA PRO A 462 -14.94 -15.05 29.59
C PRO A 462 -14.53 -13.63 30.01
N THR A 463 -14.66 -12.63 29.13
CA THR A 463 -14.38 -11.23 29.46
C THR A 463 -15.57 -10.52 30.12
N GLY A 464 -16.76 -11.13 30.09
CA GLY A 464 -18.00 -10.56 30.62
C GLY A 464 -18.54 -9.38 29.81
N ARG A 465 -18.12 -9.24 28.55
CA ARG A 465 -18.48 -8.09 27.69
C ARG A 465 -19.59 -8.41 26.71
N PHE A 466 -19.77 -9.67 26.34
CA PHE A 466 -20.72 -10.09 25.32
C PHE A 466 -21.59 -11.25 25.82
N HIS A 467 -22.83 -11.30 25.35
CA HIS A 467 -23.71 -12.45 25.51
C HIS A 467 -23.18 -13.63 24.69
N TRP A 468 -23.17 -14.81 25.31
CA TRP A 468 -22.54 -16.00 24.76
C TRP A 468 -23.45 -17.22 24.94
N CYS A 469 -23.31 -18.21 24.07
CA CYS A 469 -23.98 -19.51 24.19
C CYS A 469 -23.06 -20.64 23.73
N ASP A 470 -23.50 -21.87 24.00
CA ASP A 470 -22.88 -23.06 23.41
C ASP A 470 -22.96 -22.98 21.88
N ALA A 471 -21.99 -23.62 21.22
CA ALA A 471 -21.89 -23.56 19.77
C ALA A 471 -23.14 -24.20 19.13
N VAL A 472 -23.95 -23.39 18.46
CA VAL A 472 -25.18 -23.84 17.78
C VAL A 472 -24.80 -24.47 16.43
N PRO A 473 -25.13 -25.75 16.16
CA PRO A 473 -24.92 -26.37 14.86
C PRO A 473 -25.65 -25.62 13.74
N LEU A 474 -25.05 -25.57 12.55
CA LEU A 474 -25.60 -24.85 11.39
C LEU A 474 -27.05 -25.26 11.08
N GLN A 475 -27.37 -26.56 11.22
CA GLN A 475 -28.68 -27.12 10.91
C GLN A 475 -29.79 -26.61 11.85
N GLU A 476 -29.44 -26.30 13.10
CA GLU A 476 -30.41 -25.78 14.09
C GLU A 476 -30.69 -24.29 13.88
N ALA A 477 -29.72 -23.54 13.36
CA ALA A 477 -29.87 -22.12 13.04
C ALA A 477 -30.53 -21.87 11.68
N LEU A 478 -30.62 -22.89 10.81
CA LEU A 478 -31.16 -22.76 9.46
C LEU A 478 -32.69 -22.76 9.47
N LEU A 479 -33.28 -21.68 8.99
CA LEU A 479 -34.73 -21.54 8.82
C LEU A 479 -35.17 -22.16 7.49
N SER A 480 -36.14 -23.08 7.55
CA SER A 480 -36.86 -23.54 6.36
C SER A 480 -38.09 -22.65 6.07
N CYS A 481 -38.52 -22.56 4.81
CA CYS A 481 -39.73 -21.82 4.42
C CYS A 481 -41.01 -22.32 5.13
N ASN A 482 -41.03 -23.53 5.67
CA ASN A 482 -42.18 -24.12 6.34
C ASN A 482 -42.20 -23.88 7.86
N ASP A 483 -41.03 -23.71 8.49
CA ASP A 483 -40.90 -23.51 9.95
C ASP A 483 -41.22 -22.05 10.38
N GLN A 484 -41.38 -21.14 9.42
CA GLN A 484 -41.59 -19.70 9.64
C GLN A 484 -42.94 -19.34 10.29
N ALA A 485 -43.96 -20.20 10.19
CA ALA A 485 -45.22 -19.97 10.89
C ALA A 485 -45.06 -20.03 12.43
N ALA A 486 -43.96 -20.62 12.93
CA ALA A 486 -43.70 -20.75 14.36
C ALA A 486 -42.90 -19.58 14.98
N LEU A 487 -42.20 -18.77 14.17
CA LEU A 487 -41.21 -17.80 14.69
C LEU A 487 -41.67 -16.33 14.72
N ASN A 488 -42.81 -15.97 14.12
CA ASN A 488 -43.42 -14.62 14.10
C ASN A 488 -42.43 -13.46 14.35
N LEU A 489 -41.40 -13.36 13.50
CA LEU A 489 -40.27 -12.46 13.70
C LEU A 489 -40.71 -11.01 13.50
N GLN A 490 -40.75 -10.23 14.58
CA GLN A 490 -41.05 -8.79 14.59
C GLN A 490 -39.92 -8.04 15.29
N ASP A 491 -39.63 -6.80 14.86
CA ASP A 491 -38.56 -5.96 15.41
C ASP A 491 -37.15 -6.60 15.35
N HIS A 492 -36.91 -7.46 14.36
CA HIS A 492 -35.62 -8.14 14.15
C HIS A 492 -34.68 -7.32 13.25
N ILE A 493 -33.41 -7.74 13.15
CA ILE A 493 -32.42 -7.16 12.23
C ILE A 493 -32.21 -8.14 11.07
N LEU A 494 -32.44 -7.67 9.85
CA LEU A 494 -32.20 -8.45 8.64
C LEU A 494 -30.83 -8.08 8.05
N VAL A 495 -29.98 -9.07 7.80
CA VAL A 495 -28.67 -8.88 7.18
C VAL A 495 -28.62 -9.63 5.86
N CYS A 496 -28.68 -8.90 4.76
CA CYS A 496 -28.57 -9.43 3.41
C CYS A 496 -27.10 -9.53 3.03
N VAL A 497 -26.60 -10.74 2.77
CA VAL A 497 -25.19 -11.01 2.48
C VAL A 497 -25.04 -11.50 1.04
N PHE A 498 -24.29 -10.74 0.24
CA PHE A 498 -23.86 -11.11 -1.10
C PHE A 498 -22.45 -11.68 -1.06
N GLY A 499 -22.33 -12.98 -1.31
CA GLY A 499 -21.06 -13.67 -1.34
C GLY A 499 -21.20 -15.10 -1.87
N ASP A 500 -20.18 -15.54 -2.59
CA ASP A 500 -20.05 -16.88 -3.17
C ASP A 500 -19.05 -17.75 -2.40
N ALA A 501 -18.99 -19.05 -2.70
CA ALA A 501 -18.02 -19.98 -2.09
C ALA A 501 -16.55 -19.52 -2.18
N ASN A 502 -16.18 -18.79 -3.23
CA ASN A 502 -14.81 -18.32 -3.47
C ASN A 502 -14.54 -16.89 -3.00
N SER A 503 -15.59 -16.15 -2.62
CA SER A 503 -15.45 -14.75 -2.19
C SER A 503 -14.73 -14.66 -0.82
N PRO A 504 -14.00 -13.57 -0.53
CA PRO A 504 -13.32 -13.40 0.76
C PRO A 504 -14.33 -13.33 1.92
N LEU A 505 -13.85 -13.50 3.15
CA LEU A 505 -14.71 -13.34 4.32
C LEU A 505 -14.87 -11.86 4.65
N ILE A 506 -16.12 -11.41 4.82
CA ILE A 506 -16.46 -10.07 5.31
C ILE A 506 -16.07 -9.95 6.78
N GLY A 507 -16.26 -11.03 7.56
CA GLY A 507 -16.06 -11.04 9.01
C GLY A 507 -17.34 -10.68 9.76
N LEU A 508 -18.40 -11.49 9.60
CA LEU A 508 -19.72 -11.20 10.21
C LEU A 508 -19.67 -11.13 11.75
N GLN A 509 -18.66 -11.71 12.36
CA GLN A 509 -18.38 -11.57 13.80
C GLN A 509 -18.29 -10.10 14.23
N ASP A 510 -17.62 -9.25 13.45
CA ASP A 510 -17.43 -7.83 13.76
C ASP A 510 -18.75 -7.04 13.69
N PHE A 511 -19.74 -7.54 12.92
CA PHE A 511 -21.09 -6.98 12.86
C PHE A 511 -21.95 -7.44 14.05
N VAL A 512 -21.86 -8.72 14.42
CA VAL A 512 -22.70 -9.30 15.49
C VAL A 512 -22.24 -8.87 16.88
N MET A 513 -20.93 -8.79 17.12
CA MET A 513 -20.37 -8.52 18.44
C MET A 513 -20.94 -7.24 19.11
N PRO A 514 -21.01 -6.07 18.43
CA PRO A 514 -21.58 -4.86 19.03
C PRO A 514 -23.08 -4.98 19.35
N LEU A 515 -23.82 -5.83 18.65
CA LEU A 515 -25.26 -6.09 18.85
C LEU A 515 -25.53 -7.14 19.95
N ARG A 516 -24.47 -7.75 20.50
CA ARG A 516 -24.53 -8.74 21.57
C ARG A 516 -23.75 -8.30 22.80
N ALA A 517 -23.50 -6.99 22.94
CA ALA A 517 -22.83 -6.44 24.10
C ALA A 517 -23.68 -6.60 25.39
N SER A 518 -22.99 -6.78 26.50
CA SER A 518 -23.56 -7.00 27.85
C SER A 518 -24.29 -5.80 28.44
N ASN A 519 -24.21 -4.63 27.78
CA ASN A 519 -24.99 -3.44 28.13
C ASN A 519 -26.49 -3.61 27.83
N PHE A 520 -26.88 -4.58 27.01
CA PHE A 520 -28.27 -4.97 26.77
C PHE A 520 -28.65 -6.15 27.66
N THR A 521 -29.89 -6.17 28.16
CA THR A 521 -30.45 -7.37 28.77
C THR A 521 -30.77 -8.42 27.69
N TYR A 522 -30.82 -9.70 28.07
CA TYR A 522 -31.06 -10.78 27.10
C TYR A 522 -32.40 -10.63 26.36
N HIS A 523 -33.40 -10.04 27.01
CA HIS A 523 -34.72 -9.78 26.41
C HIS A 523 -34.71 -8.63 25.40
N GLU A 524 -33.83 -7.63 25.57
CA GLU A 524 -33.66 -6.50 24.65
C GLU A 524 -32.86 -6.88 23.39
N LEU A 525 -32.19 -8.03 23.39
CA LEU A 525 -31.46 -8.50 22.20
C LEU A 525 -32.43 -8.81 21.06
N LYS A 526 -32.27 -8.09 19.94
CA LYS A 526 -32.99 -8.36 18.70
C LYS A 526 -32.44 -9.61 18.01
N ASP A 527 -33.34 -10.43 17.48
CA ASP A 527 -33.00 -11.53 16.58
C ASP A 527 -32.30 -10.99 15.33
N ILE A 528 -31.25 -11.67 14.88
CA ILE A 528 -30.53 -11.34 13.64
C ILE A 528 -30.75 -12.48 12.66
N VAL A 529 -31.29 -12.15 11.48
CA VAL A 529 -31.52 -13.10 10.39
C VAL A 529 -30.56 -12.79 9.26
N PHE A 530 -29.69 -13.74 8.91
CA PHE A 530 -28.81 -13.63 7.76
C PHE A 530 -29.47 -14.24 6.52
N LEU A 531 -29.64 -13.44 5.47
CA LEU A 531 -30.17 -13.86 4.18
C LEU A 531 -29.03 -13.90 3.15
N GLY A 532 -28.69 -15.08 2.63
CA GLY A 532 -27.64 -15.22 1.62
C GLY A 532 -27.37 -16.66 1.19
N SER A 533 -26.29 -16.86 0.42
CA SER A 533 -25.85 -18.18 -0.02
C SER A 533 -25.41 -19.04 1.17
N LEU A 534 -25.95 -20.26 1.25
CA LEU A 534 -25.60 -21.21 2.31
C LEU A 534 -24.10 -21.55 2.31
N GLU A 535 -23.49 -21.67 1.14
CA GLU A 535 -22.06 -21.97 0.99
C GLU A 535 -21.17 -20.89 1.62
N TYR A 536 -21.57 -19.62 1.47
CA TYR A 536 -20.87 -18.49 2.08
C TYR A 536 -21.10 -18.46 3.59
N LEU A 537 -22.36 -18.51 4.02
CA LEU A 537 -22.75 -18.42 5.43
C LEU A 537 -22.14 -19.56 6.26
N GLN A 538 -22.01 -20.76 5.71
CA GLN A 538 -21.36 -21.89 6.40
C GLN A 538 -19.89 -21.61 6.77
N ARG A 539 -19.17 -20.82 5.96
CA ARG A 539 -17.77 -20.45 6.22
C ARG A 539 -17.68 -19.43 7.36
N GLU A 540 -18.58 -18.45 7.38
CA GLU A 540 -18.69 -17.41 8.43
C GLU A 540 -19.27 -17.96 9.75
N TRP A 541 -20.16 -18.95 9.69
CA TRP A 541 -20.89 -19.48 10.86
C TRP A 541 -19.96 -19.95 11.98
N LYS A 542 -18.81 -20.53 11.61
CA LYS A 542 -17.78 -20.99 12.58
C LYS A 542 -17.33 -19.90 13.55
N PHE A 543 -17.45 -18.62 13.16
CA PHE A 543 -17.03 -17.47 13.96
C PHE A 543 -18.17 -16.84 14.77
N ILE A 544 -19.43 -17.15 14.44
CA ILE A 544 -20.61 -16.53 15.07
C ILE A 544 -21.54 -17.52 15.78
N GLN A 545 -21.29 -18.84 15.66
CA GLN A 545 -22.09 -19.93 16.25
C GLN A 545 -22.30 -19.85 17.77
N ASN A 546 -21.50 -19.04 18.47
CA ASN A 546 -21.57 -18.88 19.92
C ASN A 546 -22.35 -17.64 20.38
N PHE A 547 -22.99 -16.93 19.46
CA PHE A 547 -23.87 -15.81 19.81
C PHE A 547 -25.34 -16.24 19.82
N PRO A 548 -26.12 -15.79 20.80
CA PRO A 548 -27.54 -16.14 20.88
C PRO A 548 -28.38 -15.39 19.84
N LYS A 549 -29.58 -15.93 19.56
CA LYS A 549 -30.61 -15.31 18.70
C LYS A 549 -30.10 -14.97 17.28
N LEU A 550 -29.38 -15.92 16.67
CA LEU A 550 -28.91 -15.83 15.30
C LEU A 550 -29.61 -16.89 14.45
N TRP A 551 -30.09 -16.47 13.28
CA TRP A 551 -30.81 -17.32 12.35
C TRP A 551 -30.26 -17.16 10.94
N LEU A 552 -30.22 -18.25 10.18
CA LEU A 552 -29.76 -18.27 8.79
C LEU A 552 -30.92 -18.61 7.87
N PHE A 553 -31.03 -17.89 6.76
CA PHE A 553 -31.99 -18.18 5.70
C PHE A 553 -31.23 -18.30 4.37
N SER A 554 -31.25 -19.49 3.79
CA SER A 554 -30.64 -19.75 2.49
C SER A 554 -31.50 -19.17 1.39
N GLY A 555 -31.05 -18.09 0.76
CA GLY A 555 -31.81 -17.38 -0.28
C GLY A 555 -31.05 -16.18 -0.82
N SER A 556 -31.76 -15.29 -1.53
CA SER A 556 -31.19 -14.07 -2.08
C SER A 556 -32.08 -12.86 -1.79
N ALA A 557 -31.47 -11.73 -1.43
CA ALA A 557 -32.17 -10.45 -1.27
C ALA A 557 -32.70 -9.86 -2.60
N LEU A 558 -32.30 -10.42 -3.74
CA LEU A 558 -32.88 -10.08 -5.04
C LEU A 558 -34.24 -10.79 -5.27
N CYS A 559 -34.51 -11.86 -4.52
CA CYS A 559 -35.77 -12.60 -4.60
C CYS A 559 -36.82 -12.02 -3.64
N CYS A 560 -37.92 -11.48 -4.19
CA CYS A 560 -39.01 -10.94 -3.37
C CYS A 560 -39.79 -12.02 -2.60
N ALA A 561 -39.68 -13.30 -2.97
CA ALA A 561 -40.27 -14.38 -2.20
C ALA A 561 -39.48 -14.60 -0.90
N ASP A 562 -38.14 -14.63 -0.99
CA ASP A 562 -37.24 -14.80 0.14
C ASP A 562 -37.35 -13.63 1.13
N LEU A 563 -37.39 -12.39 0.61
CA LEU A 563 -37.61 -11.19 1.43
C LEU A 563 -38.97 -11.18 2.16
N ARG A 564 -40.01 -11.77 1.54
CA ARG A 564 -41.32 -11.96 2.21
C ARG A 564 -41.23 -13.05 3.27
N ALA A 565 -40.51 -14.13 2.99
CA ALA A 565 -40.31 -15.25 3.91
C ALA A 565 -39.61 -14.79 5.20
N VAL A 566 -38.65 -13.86 5.11
CA VAL A 566 -37.96 -13.28 6.28
C VAL A 566 -38.68 -12.07 6.91
N ASN A 567 -39.94 -11.78 6.53
CA ASN A 567 -40.72 -10.64 7.05
C ASN A 567 -40.00 -9.28 7.00
N VAL A 568 -39.42 -8.91 5.84
CA VAL A 568 -38.72 -7.62 5.65
C VAL A 568 -39.56 -6.36 5.94
N ARG A 569 -40.88 -6.49 6.08
CA ARG A 569 -41.77 -5.36 6.44
C ARG A 569 -41.71 -5.02 7.92
N ASP A 570 -41.54 -6.04 8.76
CA ASP A 570 -41.54 -5.92 10.21
C ASP A 570 -40.11 -5.92 10.78
N CYS A 571 -39.09 -5.76 9.91
CA CYS A 571 -37.72 -5.54 10.33
C CYS A 571 -37.56 -4.16 10.96
N SER A 572 -36.68 -4.08 11.95
CA SER A 572 -36.28 -2.81 12.55
C SER A 572 -35.18 -2.11 11.74
N ALA A 573 -34.25 -2.89 11.21
CA ALA A 573 -33.18 -2.45 10.36
C ALA A 573 -32.83 -3.53 9.33
N CYS A 574 -32.41 -3.11 8.14
CA CYS A 574 -31.87 -4.00 7.13
C CYS A 574 -30.47 -3.54 6.71
N ALA A 575 -29.48 -4.38 6.94
CA ALA A 575 -28.09 -4.16 6.52
C ALA A 575 -27.81 -4.98 5.26
N ILE A 576 -27.19 -4.36 4.26
CA ILE A 576 -26.79 -5.03 3.02
C ILE A 576 -25.27 -5.05 2.98
N LEU A 577 -24.70 -6.25 2.95
CA LEU A 577 -23.26 -6.49 2.97
C LEU A 577 -22.86 -7.24 1.71
N SER A 578 -21.84 -6.76 1.02
CA SER A 578 -21.28 -7.42 -0.16
C SER A 578 -19.82 -7.78 0.06
N SER A 579 -19.49 -9.01 -0.32
CA SER A 579 -18.15 -9.56 -0.31
C SER A 579 -17.45 -9.38 -1.67
N ASN A 580 -18.11 -8.78 -2.67
CA ASN A 580 -17.66 -8.84 -4.05
C ASN A 580 -16.27 -8.23 -4.24
N THR A 581 -15.35 -9.10 -4.64
CA THR A 581 -14.04 -8.80 -5.22
C THR A 581 -13.99 -9.11 -6.70
N THR A 582 -15.14 -9.14 -7.40
CA THR A 582 -15.09 -9.19 -8.85
C THR A 582 -14.45 -7.89 -9.28
N ALA A 583 -13.19 -8.00 -9.74
CA ALA A 583 -12.55 -7.02 -10.59
C ALA A 583 -13.38 -6.94 -11.89
N SER A 584 -14.61 -6.41 -11.81
CA SER A 584 -15.27 -5.90 -12.99
C SER A 584 -14.33 -4.81 -13.49
N SER A 585 -13.93 -4.91 -14.75
CA SER A 585 -13.08 -3.92 -15.42
C SER A 585 -13.59 -2.48 -15.25
N ASN A 586 -14.87 -2.33 -14.89
CA ASN A 586 -15.51 -1.07 -14.53
C ASN A 586 -15.74 -0.98 -13.01
N PRO A 587 -15.13 -0.01 -12.31
CA PRO A 587 -15.36 0.23 -10.88
C PRO A 587 -16.80 0.66 -10.58
N SER A 588 -17.53 1.19 -11.57
CA SER A 588 -18.92 1.62 -11.40
C SER A 588 -19.94 0.48 -11.21
N LEU A 589 -19.57 -0.77 -11.53
CA LEU A 589 -20.47 -1.92 -11.46
C LEU A 589 -20.35 -2.72 -10.14
N VAL A 590 -19.38 -2.38 -9.29
CA VAL A 590 -19.07 -3.14 -8.06
C VAL A 590 -20.29 -3.21 -7.12
N ASP A 591 -21.04 -2.12 -6.99
CA ASP A 591 -22.16 -2.01 -6.04
C ASP A 591 -23.53 -2.38 -6.63
N THR A 592 -23.57 -2.98 -7.82
CA THR A 592 -24.84 -3.24 -8.55
C THR A 592 -25.80 -4.09 -7.72
N GLU A 593 -25.34 -5.19 -7.12
CA GLU A 593 -26.19 -6.09 -6.32
C GLU A 593 -26.74 -5.40 -5.07
N SER A 594 -25.89 -4.64 -4.36
CA SER A 594 -26.27 -3.89 -3.17
C SER A 594 -27.33 -2.82 -3.48
N ILE A 595 -27.16 -2.09 -4.58
CA ILE A 595 -28.12 -1.07 -5.04
C ILE A 595 -29.44 -1.72 -5.44
N LEU A 596 -29.41 -2.80 -6.23
CA LEU A 596 -30.62 -3.51 -6.66
C LEU A 596 -31.40 -4.08 -5.48
N ALA A 597 -30.71 -4.68 -4.50
CA ALA A 597 -31.32 -5.19 -3.27
C ALA A 597 -32.00 -4.06 -2.48
N THR A 598 -31.32 -2.91 -2.35
CA THR A 598 -31.87 -1.71 -1.69
C THR A 598 -33.15 -1.23 -2.36
N LEU A 599 -33.15 -1.12 -3.69
CA LEU A 599 -34.34 -0.73 -4.47
C LEU A 599 -35.48 -1.73 -4.31
N ASN A 600 -35.16 -3.03 -4.33
CA ASN A 600 -36.14 -4.10 -4.18
C ASN A 600 -36.83 -4.04 -2.81
N ILE A 601 -36.05 -3.92 -1.73
CA ILE A 601 -36.56 -3.81 -0.36
C ILE A 601 -37.48 -2.60 -0.20
N ARG A 602 -37.07 -1.43 -0.72
CA ARG A 602 -37.90 -0.21 -0.68
C ARG A 602 -39.24 -0.41 -1.40
N SER A 603 -39.22 -1.02 -2.59
CA SER A 603 -40.44 -1.26 -3.36
C SER A 603 -41.47 -2.16 -2.65
N MET A 604 -41.00 -3.07 -1.78
CA MET A 604 -41.85 -3.98 -1.02
C MET A 604 -42.49 -3.34 0.23
N GLN A 605 -41.85 -2.31 0.77
CA GLN A 605 -42.33 -1.52 1.92
C GLN A 605 -43.40 -0.50 1.52
N ASP A 606 -43.37 0.00 0.28
CA ASP A 606 -44.31 1.02 -0.21
C ASP A 606 -45.73 0.50 -0.57
N LYS A 607 -46.01 -0.81 -0.44
CA LYS A 607 -47.37 -1.35 -0.63
C LYS A 607 -48.16 -1.31 0.69
N PRO A 608 -49.15 -0.41 0.87
CA PRO A 608 -49.82 -0.25 2.14
C PRO A 608 -50.74 -1.43 2.46
N SER A 609 -50.47 -2.11 3.57
CA SER A 609 -51.51 -2.75 4.38
C SER A 609 -51.74 -1.86 5.59
N SER A 610 -53.01 -1.58 5.89
CA SER A 610 -53.50 -0.67 6.92
C SER A 610 -53.01 -1.01 8.34
N ALA A 611 -51.79 -0.62 8.71
CA ALA A 611 -51.34 -0.46 10.07
C ALA A 611 -50.04 0.36 10.08
N SER A 612 -50.07 1.51 10.73
CA SER A 612 -48.90 2.37 10.95
C SER A 612 -48.05 1.83 12.10
N LEU A 613 -46.79 1.44 11.86
CA LEU A 613 -45.66 1.63 12.78
C LEU A 613 -44.32 1.25 12.10
N GLY A 614 -43.32 2.14 12.18
CA GLY A 614 -41.89 1.86 11.89
C GLY A 614 -41.49 1.73 10.41
N LYS A 615 -40.83 2.76 9.84
CA LYS A 615 -40.13 2.62 8.55
C LYS A 615 -38.79 1.90 8.78
N CYS A 616 -38.62 0.68 8.27
CA CYS A 616 -37.34 -0.04 8.32
C CYS A 616 -36.28 0.74 7.49
N VAL A 617 -35.16 1.10 8.11
CA VAL A 617 -34.07 1.85 7.46
C VAL A 617 -33.13 0.87 6.78
N SER A 618 -32.99 0.99 5.46
CA SER A 618 -31.99 0.25 4.70
C SER A 618 -30.66 1.01 4.75
N LEU A 619 -29.64 0.37 5.32
CA LEU A 619 -28.28 0.90 5.45
C LEU A 619 -27.38 0.20 4.42
N CYS A 620 -26.84 0.97 3.49
CA CYS A 620 -25.84 0.55 2.52
C CYS A 620 -24.59 1.41 2.75
N LEU A 621 -23.46 0.79 3.08
CA LEU A 621 -22.18 1.44 3.35
C LEU A 621 -21.02 0.69 2.73
#